data_AF-A0A1B8Y343-F1
#
_entry.id   AF-A0A1B8Y343-F1
#
_cell.length_a   1.000
_cell.length_b   1.000
_cell.length_c   1.000
_cell.angle_alpha   90.00
_cell.angle_beta   90.00
_cell.angle_gamma   90.00
#
_symmetry.space_group_name_H-M   'P 1'
#
loop_
_entity.id
_entity.type
_entity.pdbx_description
1 polymer ?
#
loop_
_entity_poly.entity_id
_entity_poly.type
_entity_poly.pdbx_seq_one_letter_code
_entity_poly.pdbx_strand_id
1 'polypeptide(L)'
;DKFRDYYHDFSAAFAKIDRNKDGQISVHDLRAMLQSLNFHLDDEQFANLLYRLRIKVTDNKLSYPDFLRMIDDGRASKYGQRQRPVSAAETPPKL
;
A
#
# COMPACT_ATOMS: atom_id res chain seq x y z
N ASP A 1 -5.25 -2.55 -13.92
CA ASP A 1 -4.60 -3.39 -12.88
C ASP A 1 -4.95 -2.68 -11.60
N LYS A 2 -5.67 -3.31 -10.66
CA LYS A 2 -6.40 -2.56 -9.62
C LYS A 2 -5.52 -1.48 -8.99
N PHE A 3 -4.28 -1.80 -8.61
CA PHE A 3 -3.36 -0.84 -8.00
C PHE A 3 -2.99 0.35 -8.91
N ARG A 4 -2.75 0.13 -10.20
CA ARG A 4 -2.54 1.21 -11.19
C ARG A 4 -3.78 2.07 -11.36
N ASP A 5 -4.97 1.48 -11.25
CA ASP A 5 -6.22 2.21 -11.42
C ASP A 5 -6.45 3.23 -10.28
N TYR A 6 -5.84 3.01 -9.09
CA TYR A 6 -5.81 3.95 -7.95
C TYR A 6 -4.64 4.95 -7.99
N TYR A 7 -3.85 5.03 -9.06
CA TYR A 7 -2.68 5.91 -9.13
C TYR A 7 -3.01 7.37 -8.79
N HIS A 8 -4.12 7.88 -9.34
CA HIS A 8 -4.57 9.25 -9.08
C HIS A 8 -5.01 9.46 -7.63
N ASP A 9 -5.69 8.48 -7.02
CA ASP A 9 -6.09 8.55 -5.61
C ASP A 9 -4.87 8.54 -4.69
N PHE A 10 -3.88 7.70 -4.96
CA PHE A 10 -2.61 7.69 -4.23
C PHE A 10 -1.89 9.03 -4.36
N SER A 11 -1.72 9.54 -5.57
CA SER A 11 -1.07 10.83 -5.81
C SER A 11 -1.77 11.97 -5.08
N ALA A 12 -3.10 12.02 -5.12
CA ALA A 12 -3.90 13.04 -4.44
C ALA A 12 -3.82 12.91 -2.91
N ALA A 13 -3.79 11.69 -2.36
CA ALA A 13 -3.63 11.47 -0.93
C ALA A 13 -2.23 11.88 -0.44
N PHE A 14 -1.17 11.52 -1.18
CA PHE A 14 0.19 11.94 -0.85
C PHE A 14 0.34 13.46 -0.84
N ALA A 15 -0.23 14.16 -1.83
CA ALA A 15 -0.21 15.62 -1.88
C ALA A 15 -0.89 16.30 -0.67
N LYS A 16 -1.84 15.64 -0.01
CA LYS A 16 -2.49 16.13 1.21
C LYS A 16 -1.66 15.88 2.47
N ILE A 17 -0.88 14.79 2.48
CA ILE A 17 -0.05 14.37 3.62
C ILE A 17 1.28 15.14 3.62
N ASP A 18 1.93 15.26 2.46
CA ASP A 18 3.24 15.88 2.27
C ASP A 18 3.17 17.42 2.22
N ARG A 19 2.86 18.02 3.37
CA ARG A 19 2.72 19.49 3.51
C ARG A 19 4.05 20.22 3.31
N ASN A 20 5.16 19.59 3.69
CA ASN A 20 6.51 20.14 3.57
C ASN A 20 7.16 19.85 2.21
N LYS A 21 6.50 19.07 1.33
CA LYS A 21 6.96 18.73 -0.02
C LYS A 21 8.31 18.03 -0.03
N ASP A 22 8.58 17.19 0.98
CA ASP A 22 9.85 16.45 1.10
C ASP A 22 9.83 15.12 0.36
N GLY A 23 8.67 14.71 -0.19
CA GLY A 23 8.55 13.45 -0.92
C GLY A 23 8.48 12.22 0.00
N GLN A 24 8.42 12.40 1.32
CA GLN A 24 8.43 11.32 2.30
C GLN A 24 7.06 11.16 2.96
N ILE A 25 6.72 9.91 3.26
CA ILE A 25 5.55 9.57 4.05
C ILE A 25 5.93 8.57 5.13
N SER A 26 5.31 8.66 6.31
CA SER A 26 5.51 7.67 7.35
C SER A 26 4.86 6.33 6.97
N VAL A 27 5.39 5.22 7.48
CA VAL A 27 4.79 3.90 7.32
C VAL A 27 3.35 3.87 7.84
N HIS A 28 3.09 4.57 8.94
CA HIS A 28 1.76 4.67 9.53
C HIS A 28 0.77 5.38 8.58
N ASP A 29 1.17 6.52 8.02
CA ASP A 29 0.30 7.29 7.12
C ASP A 29 0.05 6.55 5.81
N LEU A 30 1.07 5.87 5.26
CA LEU A 30 0.88 5.02 4.07
C LEU A 30 -0.15 3.91 4.36
N ARG A 31 -0.08 3.28 5.54
CA ARG A 31 -1.00 2.20 5.93
C ARG A 31 -2.42 2.71 6.12
N ALA A 32 -2.60 3.85 6.78
CA ALA A 32 -3.90 4.50 6.94
C ALA A 32 -4.52 4.91 5.59
N MET A 33 -3.69 5.45 4.68
CA MET A 33 -4.12 5.79 3.32
C MET A 33 -4.56 4.54 2.52
N LEU A 34 -3.82 3.45 2.61
CA LEU A 34 -4.21 2.20 1.95
C LEU A 34 -5.56 1.70 2.49
N GLN A 35 -5.76 1.74 3.81
CA GLN A 35 -7.03 1.34 4.43
C GLN A 35 -8.20 2.22 4.00
N SER A 36 -8.01 3.54 3.85
CA SER A 36 -9.08 4.45 3.39
C SER A 36 -9.48 4.21 1.93
N LEU A 37 -8.58 3.63 1.14
CA LEU A 37 -8.82 3.17 -0.24
C LEU A 37 -9.23 1.69 -0.30
N ASN A 38 -9.71 1.13 0.81
CA ASN A 38 -10.15 -0.27 0.97
C ASN A 38 -9.05 -1.32 0.77
N PHE A 39 -7.77 -0.95 0.92
CA PHE A 39 -6.65 -1.87 1.00
C PHE A 39 -6.33 -2.24 2.45
N HIS A 40 -7.05 -3.25 2.96
CA HIS A 40 -6.79 -3.84 4.27
C HIS A 40 -5.67 -4.88 4.17
N LEU A 41 -4.44 -4.42 4.36
CA LEU A 41 -3.25 -5.28 4.40
C LEU A 41 -2.85 -5.52 5.86
N ASP A 42 -2.60 -6.78 6.22
CA ASP A 42 -1.93 -7.10 7.48
C ASP A 42 -0.44 -6.68 7.45
N ASP A 43 0.28 -6.92 8.54
CA ASP A 43 1.69 -6.49 8.65
C ASP A 43 2.60 -7.23 7.66
N GLU A 44 2.37 -8.53 7.47
CA GLU A 44 3.15 -9.36 6.54
C GLU A 44 2.88 -8.96 5.09
N GLN A 45 1.61 -8.78 4.73
CA GLN A 45 1.17 -8.36 3.40
C GLN A 45 1.72 -6.99 3.03
N PHE A 46 1.72 -6.05 3.98
CA PHE A 46 2.27 -4.72 3.77
C PHE A 46 3.80 -4.75 3.65
N ALA A 47 4.50 -5.50 4.50
CA ALA A 47 5.95 -5.68 4.37
C ALA A 47 6.32 -6.31 3.02
N ASN A 48 5.56 -7.32 2.58
CA ASN A 48 5.73 -7.97 1.28
C ASN A 48 5.44 -7.01 0.12
N LEU A 49 4.43 -6.14 0.24
CA LEU A 49 4.17 -5.08 -0.73
C LEU A 49 5.41 -4.19 -0.90
N LEU A 50 5.95 -3.65 0.19
CA LEU A 50 7.13 -2.78 0.15
C LEU A 50 8.35 -3.50 -0.43
N TYR A 51 8.58 -4.75 -0.02
CA TYR A 51 9.65 -5.60 -0.54
C TYR A 51 9.55 -5.77 -2.06
N ARG A 52 8.36 -6.07 -2.57
CA ARG A 52 8.11 -6.26 -4.01
C ARG A 52 8.24 -4.97 -4.82
N LEU A 53 7.83 -3.85 -4.24
CA LEU A 53 8.04 -2.53 -4.83
C LEU A 53 9.50 -2.08 -4.74
N ARG A 54 10.35 -2.79 -3.99
CA ARG A 54 11.75 -2.42 -3.72
C ARG A 54 11.89 -1.04 -3.07
N ILE A 55 10.93 -0.70 -2.22
CA ILE A 55 10.93 0.54 -1.46
C ILE A 55 11.71 0.32 -0.18
N LYS A 56 12.67 1.22 0.08
CA LYS A 56 13.40 1.24 1.35
C LYS A 56 12.62 2.06 2.37
N VAL A 57 12.59 1.56 3.60
CA VAL A 57 12.10 2.30 4.76
C VAL A 57 13.31 2.77 5.56
N THR A 58 13.34 4.02 5.95
CA THR A 58 14.40 4.63 6.78
C THR A 58 13.73 5.61 7.74
N ASP A 59 14.06 5.53 9.04
CA ASP A 59 13.39 6.33 10.09
C ASP A 59 11.86 6.27 10.03
N ASN A 60 11.31 5.06 9.85
CA ASN A 60 9.87 4.82 9.69
C ASN A 60 9.21 5.62 8.56
N LYS A 61 9.99 6.11 7.59
CA LYS A 61 9.54 6.83 6.40
C LYS A 61 9.97 6.14 5.12
N LEU A 62 9.26 6.45 4.03
CA LEU A 62 9.57 5.99 2.68
C LEU A 62 9.26 7.07 1.64
N SER A 63 9.90 6.95 0.49
CA SER A 63 9.70 7.81 -0.68
C SER A 63 8.40 7.43 -1.40
N TYR A 64 7.37 8.27 -1.33
CA TYR A 64 6.16 8.03 -2.10
C TYR A 64 6.31 8.25 -3.62
N PRO A 65 7.22 9.10 -4.13
CA PRO A 65 7.50 9.14 -5.57
C PRO A 65 7.99 7.79 -6.10
N ASP A 66 8.83 7.09 -5.33
CA ASP A 66 9.23 5.73 -5.67
C ASP A 66 8.05 4.78 -5.59
N PHE A 67 7.18 4.90 -4.58
CA PHE A 67 5.94 4.13 -4.51
C PHE A 67 5.11 4.28 -5.79
N LEU A 68 4.77 5.51 -6.19
CA LEU A 68 3.99 5.79 -7.41
C LEU A 68 4.66 5.23 -8.66
N ARG A 69 5.99 5.42 -8.81
CA ARG A 69 6.75 4.88 -9.94
C ARG A 69 6.64 3.35 -10.02
N MET A 70 6.70 2.66 -8.88
CA MET A 70 6.65 1.20 -8.85
C MET A 70 5.23 0.65 -9.08
N ILE A 71 4.20 1.42 -8.70
CA ILE A 71 2.81 1.15 -9.09
C ILE A 71 2.66 1.25 -10.61
N ASP A 72 3.15 2.34 -11.21
CA ASP A 72 3.11 2.55 -12.65
C ASP A 72 3.90 1.46 -13.41
N ASP A 73 5.04 1.00 -12.88
CA ASP A 73 5.81 -0.14 -13.41
C ASP A 73 5.07 -1.49 -13.30
N GLY A 74 3.96 -1.57 -12.54
CA GLY A 74 3.13 -2.78 -12.43
C GLY A 74 3.66 -3.80 -11.44
N ARG A 75 4.59 -3.40 -10.55
CA ARG A 75 5.15 -4.32 -9.54
C ARG A 75 4.14 -4.70 -8.46
N ALA A 76 3.06 -3.93 -8.33
CA ALA A 76 1.96 -4.14 -7.39
C ALA A 76 0.83 -5.07 -7.87
N SER A 77 0.85 -5.56 -9.12
CA SER A 77 -0.35 -6.07 -9.78
C SER A 77 -1.06 -7.29 -9.16
N LYS A 78 -0.43 -8.02 -8.23
CA LYS A 78 -1.07 -9.15 -7.53
C LYS A 78 -1.96 -8.74 -6.35
N TYR A 79 -1.82 -7.52 -5.83
CA TYR A 79 -2.60 -7.05 -4.67
C TYR A 79 -3.99 -6.53 -5.06
N GLY A 80 -4.23 -6.39 -6.37
CA GLY A 80 -5.52 -6.03 -6.92
C GLY A 80 -6.54 -7.17 -7.05
N GLN A 81 -6.07 -8.42 -7.07
CA GLN A 81 -6.88 -9.59 -7.44
C GLN A 81 -7.33 -10.45 -6.26
N ARG A 82 -7.00 -10.07 -5.01
CA ARG A 82 -7.17 -10.97 -3.87
C ARG A 82 -7.71 -10.31 -2.60
N GLN A 83 -8.58 -9.32 -2.74
CA GLN A 83 -9.45 -8.94 -1.64
C GLN A 83 -10.70 -9.81 -1.70
N ARG A 84 -10.61 -11.03 -1.14
CA ARG A 84 -11.82 -11.66 -0.61
C ARG A 84 -12.37 -10.70 0.46
N PRO A 85 -13.67 -10.39 0.46
CA PRO A 85 -14.24 -9.63 1.55
C PRO A 85 -13.92 -10.37 2.85
N VAL A 86 -13.32 -9.68 3.81
CA VAL A 86 -13.24 -10.14 5.19
C VAL A 86 -14.65 -10.11 5.76
N SER A 87 -15.44 -11.12 5.41
CA SER A 87 -16.73 -11.42 6.02
C SER A 87 -16.91 -12.94 6.08
N ALA A 88 -16.88 -13.42 7.32
CA ALA A 88 -17.36 -14.70 7.84
C ALA A 88 -16.53 -15.99 7.60
N ALA A 89 -16.00 -16.48 8.73
CA ALA A 89 -15.77 -17.89 9.10
C ALA A 89 -14.74 -18.71 8.30
N GLU A 90 -13.50 -18.71 8.78
CA GLU A 90 -12.61 -19.87 8.63
C GLU A 90 -12.10 -20.27 10.03
N THR A 91 -12.88 -21.09 10.71
CA THR A 91 -12.41 -21.90 11.84
C THR A 91 -11.35 -22.87 11.30
N PRO A 92 -10.16 -23.01 11.90
CA PRO A 92 -9.17 -23.97 11.42
C PRO A 92 -9.69 -25.42 11.57
N PRO A 93 -9.33 -26.34 10.66
CA PRO A 93 -9.67 -27.74 10.82
C PRO A 93 -8.98 -28.26 12.08
N LYS A 94 -9.77 -28.82 12.99
CA LYS A 94 -9.22 -29.62 14.09
C LYS A 94 -8.59 -30.88 13.47
N LEU A 95 -7.30 -31.05 13.69
CA LEU A 95 -6.66 -32.38 13.69
C LEU A 95 -6.98 -33.06 15.01
#